data_AF-A0A6B3NNH5-F1
#
_entry.id   AF-A0A6B3NNH5-F1
#
_cell.length_a   1.000
_cell.length_b   1.000
_cell.length_c   1.000
_cell.angle_alpha   90.00
_cell.angle_beta   90.00
_cell.angle_gamma   90.00
#
_symmetry.space_group_name_H-M   'P 1'
#
loop_
_entity.id
_entity.type
_entity.pdbx_description
1 polymer ?
#
loop_
_entity_poly.entity_id
_entity_poly.type
_entity_poly.pdbx_seq_one_letter_code
_entity_poly.pdbx_strand_id
1 'polypeptide(L)'
;HIVNSETGQRCEPDTVGEIWVSGPNVAQGYWSRPELSAHTFQAKLAGEAADQLFLRTGDLGFMRGGELFVTGRLKDLLIIRGRNHYPHDIEWVVEQAHIAIQPSCVAAVLLGEEHEAKLAITAEIKRSLRYNLNHEEVVQAIREAVAREHQLEVAAVALLNPTQTPRTSSGKIQRYLCRDIFTTNSPEPLFLWRKAERPLASADEPAQENDNRLTPQQLLHELREEFALFLNVEPEEIDNSKPLYAFGLGSIGAIALQTHLETTYDLKIPVNMFFDDLCLDEIVVEIMQLLPEPETDEDW
;
A
#
# COMPACT_ATOMS: atom_id res chain seq x y z
N HIS A 1 -29.03 -4.23 9.15
CA HIS A 1 -29.04 -2.84 8.66
C HIS A 1 -27.63 -2.44 8.30
N ILE A 2 -27.45 -1.61 7.27
CA ILE A 2 -26.15 -1.02 6.93
C ILE A 2 -26.20 0.44 7.33
N VAL A 3 -25.27 0.86 8.18
CA VAL A 3 -25.33 2.15 8.88
C VAL A 3 -23.98 2.83 8.80
N ASN A 4 -23.95 4.11 8.48
CA ASN A 4 -22.73 4.89 8.53
C ASN A 4 -22.31 5.02 10.01
N SER A 5 -21.10 4.54 10.35
CA SER A 5 -20.63 4.40 11.73
C SER A 5 -20.41 5.72 12.46
N GLU A 6 -20.29 6.83 11.72
CA GLU A 6 -20.05 8.18 12.25
C GLU A 6 -21.38 8.92 12.47
N THR A 7 -22.26 8.90 11.47
CA THR A 7 -23.52 9.65 11.51
C THR A 7 -24.67 8.87 12.16
N GLY A 8 -24.57 7.54 12.23
CA GLY A 8 -25.65 6.66 12.68
C GLY A 8 -26.85 6.60 11.71
N GLN A 9 -26.72 7.16 10.51
CA GLN A 9 -27.74 7.13 9.47
C GLN A 9 -27.63 5.85 8.65
N ARG A 10 -28.76 5.37 8.12
CA ARG A 10 -28.75 4.24 7.19
C ARG A 10 -27.99 4.62 5.92
N CYS A 11 -27.21 3.68 5.43
CA CYS A 11 -26.58 3.78 4.13
C CYS A 11 -27.61 3.51 3.02
N GLU A 12 -27.42 4.18 1.89
CA GLU A 12 -28.12 3.84 0.65
C GLU A 12 -27.75 2.42 0.18
N PRO A 13 -28.56 1.78 -0.68
CA PRO A 13 -28.20 0.52 -1.32
C PRO A 13 -26.81 0.57 -1.96
N ASP A 14 -26.12 -0.58 -1.99
CA ASP A 14 -24.76 -0.72 -2.54
C ASP A 14 -23.67 0.17 -1.88
N THR A 15 -24.00 0.86 -0.78
CA THR A 15 -23.03 1.66 -0.02
C THR A 15 -22.51 0.87 1.18
N VAL A 16 -21.18 0.84 1.34
CA VAL A 16 -20.55 0.18 2.49
C VAL A 16 -20.82 0.99 3.77
N GLY A 17 -21.25 0.29 4.82
CA GLY A 17 -21.39 0.82 6.17
C GLY A 17 -21.21 -0.28 7.22
N GLU A 18 -21.32 0.09 8.48
CA GLU A 18 -21.31 -0.84 9.60
C GLU A 18 -22.59 -1.69 9.61
N ILE A 19 -22.42 -3.00 9.76
CA ILE A 19 -23.52 -3.95 9.86
C ILE A 19 -24.10 -3.86 11.27
N TRP A 20 -25.34 -3.40 11.38
CA TRP A 20 -26.08 -3.32 12.62
C TRP A 20 -27.19 -4.37 12.66
N VAL A 21 -27.28 -5.10 13.76
CA VAL A 21 -28.21 -6.23 13.93
C VAL A 21 -29.14 -5.97 15.10
N SER A 22 -30.42 -6.31 14.95
CA SER A 22 -31.40 -6.29 16.01
C SER A 22 -32.16 -7.62 16.04
N GLY A 23 -32.61 -8.05 17.22
CA GLY A 23 -33.39 -9.27 17.37
C GLY A 23 -33.25 -9.90 18.76
N PRO A 24 -34.02 -10.95 19.05
CA PRO A 24 -34.05 -11.60 20.37
C PRO A 24 -32.72 -12.29 20.75
N ASN A 25 -31.84 -12.50 19.78
CA ASN A 25 -30.54 -13.16 19.97
C ASN A 25 -29.41 -12.18 20.36
N VAL A 26 -29.69 -10.87 20.46
CA VAL A 26 -28.71 -9.87 20.86
C VAL A 26 -28.49 -9.96 22.38
N ALA A 27 -27.23 -10.05 22.80
CA ALA A 27 -26.88 -10.11 24.21
C ALA A 27 -27.24 -8.80 24.94
N GLN A 28 -27.42 -8.88 26.26
CA GLN A 28 -27.76 -7.71 27.09
C GLN A 28 -26.62 -6.69 27.19
N GLY A 29 -25.37 -7.14 27.00
CA GLY A 29 -24.19 -6.31 27.15
C GLY A 29 -22.95 -7.09 27.54
N TYR A 30 -21.87 -6.34 27.74
CA TYR A 30 -20.64 -6.82 28.35
C TYR A 30 -20.74 -6.87 29.87
N TRP A 31 -20.25 -7.96 30.48
CA TRP A 31 -20.21 -8.12 31.93
C TRP A 31 -19.45 -6.97 32.62
N SER A 32 -20.09 -6.35 33.60
CA SER A 32 -19.55 -5.22 34.39
C SER A 32 -19.01 -4.05 33.57
N ARG A 33 -19.54 -3.82 32.36
CA ARG A 33 -19.16 -2.69 31.49
C ARG A 33 -20.40 -1.98 30.94
N PRO A 34 -21.16 -1.24 31.77
CA PRO A 34 -22.44 -0.65 31.38
C PRO A 34 -22.30 0.37 30.24
N GLU A 35 -21.27 1.23 30.27
CA GLU A 35 -21.05 2.24 29.23
C GLU A 35 -20.73 1.62 27.87
N LEU A 36 -19.81 0.66 27.84
CA LEU A 36 -19.48 -0.08 26.60
C LEU A 36 -20.67 -0.91 26.11
N SER A 37 -21.47 -1.44 27.03
CA SER A 37 -22.72 -2.14 26.70
C SER A 37 -23.73 -1.23 26.03
N ALA A 38 -23.96 -0.03 26.57
CA ALA A 38 -24.86 0.95 25.98
C ALA A 38 -24.38 1.35 24.57
N HIS A 39 -23.09 1.66 24.42
CA HIS A 39 -22.52 2.02 23.12
C HIS A 39 -22.64 0.91 22.07
N THR A 40 -22.46 -0.36 22.48
CA THR A 40 -22.36 -1.48 21.54
C THR A 40 -23.70 -2.16 21.25
N PHE A 41 -24.55 -2.33 22.27
CA PHE A 41 -25.79 -3.12 22.19
C PHE A 41 -27.06 -2.27 22.18
N GLN A 42 -26.94 -0.96 22.45
CA GLN A 42 -28.08 -0.04 22.51
C GLN A 42 -27.95 1.10 21.50
N ALA A 43 -27.32 0.81 20.35
CA ALA A 43 -27.22 1.78 19.27
C ALA A 43 -28.60 2.08 18.67
N LYS A 44 -28.77 3.32 18.20
CA LYS A 44 -30.02 3.86 17.66
C LYS A 44 -29.73 4.53 16.33
N LEU A 45 -30.64 4.37 15.37
CA LEU A 45 -30.53 5.03 14.08
C LEU A 45 -30.82 6.52 14.24
N ALA A 46 -29.99 7.36 13.64
CA ALA A 46 -30.16 8.80 13.67
C ALA A 46 -31.39 9.21 12.86
N GLY A 47 -32.27 10.03 13.46
CA GLY A 47 -33.49 10.53 12.79
C GLY A 47 -34.67 9.57 12.77
N GLU A 48 -34.54 8.37 13.34
CA GLU A 48 -35.63 7.40 13.48
C GLU A 48 -36.13 7.32 14.94
N ALA A 49 -37.36 6.84 15.11
CA ALA A 49 -37.89 6.58 16.46
C ALA A 49 -36.99 5.56 17.17
N ALA A 50 -36.73 5.77 18.47
CA ALA A 50 -35.90 4.89 19.27
C ALA A 50 -36.64 3.62 19.75
N ASP A 51 -37.56 3.10 18.93
CA ASP A 51 -38.37 1.92 19.24
C ASP A 51 -37.56 0.61 19.14
N GLN A 52 -36.43 0.65 18.42
CA GLN A 52 -35.52 -0.48 18.26
C GLN A 52 -34.09 -0.15 18.64
N LEU A 53 -33.44 -1.08 19.34
CA LEU A 53 -32.02 -1.04 19.68
C LEU A 53 -31.24 -2.00 18.79
N PHE A 54 -30.01 -1.60 18.47
CA PHE A 54 -29.13 -2.34 17.58
C PHE A 54 -27.80 -2.70 18.26
N LEU A 55 -27.31 -3.88 17.91
CA LEU A 55 -25.94 -4.31 18.09
C LEU A 55 -25.08 -3.75 16.95
N ARG A 56 -24.07 -2.97 17.32
CA ARG A 56 -22.93 -2.58 16.48
C ARG A 56 -21.98 -3.77 16.36
N THR A 57 -21.97 -4.46 15.23
CA THR A 57 -21.12 -5.64 15.04
C THR A 57 -19.63 -5.26 14.89
N GLY A 58 -19.35 -4.04 14.44
CA GLY A 58 -18.03 -3.62 14.00
C GLY A 58 -17.60 -4.22 12.66
N ASP A 59 -18.44 -5.03 12.02
CA ASP A 59 -18.21 -5.57 10.67
C ASP A 59 -18.77 -4.58 9.63
N LEU A 60 -18.08 -4.47 8.50
CA LEU A 60 -18.46 -3.62 7.37
C LEU A 60 -19.13 -4.46 6.29
N GLY A 61 -20.09 -3.88 5.59
CA GLY A 61 -20.74 -4.52 4.46
C GLY A 61 -21.75 -3.65 3.76
N PHE A 62 -22.38 -4.21 2.73
CA PHE A 62 -23.45 -3.58 1.97
C PHE A 62 -24.51 -4.62 1.57
N MET A 63 -25.70 -4.15 1.18
CA MET A 63 -26.76 -5.00 0.67
C MET A 63 -26.82 -4.88 -0.85
N ARG A 64 -26.87 -6.02 -1.55
CA ARG A 64 -27.07 -6.08 -3.01
C ARG A 64 -27.93 -7.29 -3.37
N GLY A 65 -28.97 -7.09 -4.18
CA GLY A 65 -29.85 -8.17 -4.60
C GLY A 65 -30.60 -8.88 -3.45
N GLY A 66 -30.74 -8.22 -2.30
CA GLY A 66 -31.34 -8.82 -1.09
C GLY A 66 -30.36 -9.63 -0.22
N GLU A 67 -29.09 -9.72 -0.64
CA GLU A 67 -28.04 -10.43 0.09
C GLU A 67 -27.07 -9.46 0.75
N LEU A 68 -26.47 -9.90 1.86
CA LEU A 68 -25.47 -9.15 2.63
C LEU A 68 -24.07 -9.55 2.17
N PHE A 69 -23.28 -8.57 1.73
CA PHE A 69 -21.86 -8.74 1.41
C PHE A 69 -21.03 -8.14 2.53
N VAL A 70 -20.23 -8.97 3.22
CA VAL A 70 -19.32 -8.54 4.29
C VAL A 70 -17.99 -8.15 3.66
N THR A 71 -17.56 -6.92 3.89
CA THR A 71 -16.36 -6.33 3.28
C THR A 71 -15.22 -6.14 4.27
N GLY A 72 -15.34 -6.56 5.52
CA GLY A 72 -14.25 -6.50 6.49
C GLY A 72 -14.68 -5.96 7.84
N ARG A 73 -13.74 -5.36 8.57
CA ARG A 73 -13.96 -4.92 9.94
C ARG A 73 -13.57 -3.46 10.12
N LEU A 74 -14.43 -2.67 10.74
CA LEU A 74 -14.24 -1.23 10.92
C LEU A 74 -12.91 -0.91 11.62
N LYS A 75 -12.56 -1.67 12.65
CA LYS A 75 -11.32 -1.46 13.42
C LYS A 75 -10.05 -1.93 12.72
N ASP A 76 -10.19 -2.73 11.67
CA ASP A 76 -9.05 -3.27 10.93
C ASP A 76 -8.75 -2.45 9.67
N LEU A 77 -9.60 -1.47 9.33
CA LEU A 77 -9.44 -0.64 8.12
C LEU A 77 -8.12 0.14 8.17
N LEU A 78 -7.34 0.06 7.10
CA LEU A 78 -6.09 0.82 6.97
C LEU A 78 -6.41 2.13 6.24
N ILE A 79 -6.14 3.26 6.89
CA ILE A 79 -6.32 4.57 6.28
C ILE A 79 -4.94 5.09 5.90
N ILE A 80 -4.69 5.23 4.60
CA ILE A 80 -3.43 5.70 4.06
C ILE A 80 -3.74 6.87 3.12
N ARG A 81 -3.19 8.05 3.39
CA ARG A 81 -3.40 9.27 2.58
C ARG A 81 -4.89 9.57 2.34
N GLY A 82 -5.72 9.38 3.37
CA GLY A 82 -7.17 9.62 3.32
C GLY A 82 -7.98 8.60 2.53
N ARG A 83 -7.38 7.48 2.10
CA ARG A 83 -8.07 6.39 1.41
C ARG A 83 -8.19 5.17 2.31
N ASN A 84 -9.35 4.52 2.25
CA ASN A 84 -9.65 3.30 2.97
C ASN A 84 -9.12 2.09 2.19
N HIS A 85 -8.26 1.30 2.84
CA HIS A 85 -7.72 0.06 2.32
C HIS A 85 -8.07 -1.09 3.25
N TYR A 86 -8.62 -2.14 2.70
CA TYR A 86 -8.98 -3.32 3.46
C TYR A 86 -7.76 -4.25 3.58
N PRO A 87 -7.31 -4.61 4.80
CA PRO A 87 -6.13 -5.44 4.96
C PRO A 87 -6.20 -6.77 4.22
N HIS A 88 -7.37 -7.41 4.20
CA HIS A 88 -7.54 -8.73 3.59
C HIS A 88 -7.34 -8.71 2.08
N ASP A 89 -7.65 -7.62 1.40
CA ASP A 89 -7.41 -7.48 -0.04
C ASP A 89 -5.90 -7.36 -0.33
N ILE A 90 -5.17 -6.63 0.51
CA ILE A 90 -3.71 -6.53 0.43
C ILE A 90 -3.08 -7.89 0.75
N GLU A 91 -3.50 -8.52 1.84
CA GLU A 91 -3.02 -9.83 2.29
C GLU A 91 -3.24 -10.89 1.22
N TRP A 92 -4.39 -10.89 0.54
CA TRP A 92 -4.69 -11.82 -0.55
C TRP A 92 -3.75 -11.64 -1.76
N VAL A 93 -3.42 -10.41 -2.13
CA VAL A 93 -2.44 -10.12 -3.18
C VAL A 93 -1.05 -10.59 -2.78
N VAL A 94 -0.64 -10.31 -1.54
CA VAL A 94 0.66 -10.73 -0.99
C VAL A 94 0.79 -12.25 -0.95
N GLU A 95 -0.27 -12.98 -0.59
CA GLU A 95 -0.26 -14.45 -0.57
C GLU A 95 0.07 -15.09 -1.93
N GLN A 96 -0.26 -14.38 -3.01
CA GLN A 96 -0.02 -14.82 -4.38
C GLN A 96 1.29 -14.29 -4.96
N ALA A 97 1.93 -13.33 -4.29
CA ALA A 97 3.13 -12.66 -4.78
C ALA A 97 4.30 -13.63 -4.98
N HIS A 98 4.42 -14.66 -4.13
CA HIS A 98 5.53 -15.61 -4.21
C HIS A 98 5.17 -17.00 -3.70
N ILE A 99 5.66 -18.05 -4.37
CA ILE A 99 5.36 -19.46 -4.03
C ILE A 99 5.79 -19.85 -2.61
N ALA A 100 6.77 -19.15 -2.04
CA ALA A 100 7.27 -19.38 -0.68
C ALA A 100 6.36 -18.85 0.44
N ILE A 101 5.39 -17.98 0.12
CA ILE A 101 4.49 -17.40 1.13
C ILE A 101 3.46 -18.43 1.55
N GLN A 102 3.29 -18.58 2.86
CA GLN A 102 2.29 -19.47 3.46
C GLN A 102 0.91 -18.81 3.38
N PRO A 103 -0.08 -19.46 2.72
CA PRO A 103 -1.44 -18.93 2.65
C PRO A 103 -2.07 -18.74 4.04
N SER A 104 -2.91 -17.72 4.17
CA SER A 104 -3.60 -17.32 5.40
C SER A 104 -2.66 -16.98 6.57
N CYS A 105 -1.40 -16.64 6.30
CA CYS A 105 -0.40 -16.25 7.29
C CYS A 105 0.24 -14.89 6.98
N VAL A 106 -0.48 -14.02 6.26
CA VAL A 106 -0.04 -12.66 5.92
C VAL A 106 -0.82 -11.62 6.72
N ALA A 107 -0.14 -10.59 7.22
CA ALA A 107 -0.81 -9.46 7.86
C ALA A 107 -0.37 -8.14 7.22
N ALA A 108 -1.34 -7.34 6.79
CA ALA A 108 -1.12 -5.94 6.41
C ALA A 108 -1.39 -5.04 7.62
N VAL A 109 -0.41 -4.20 7.97
CA VAL A 109 -0.44 -3.34 9.17
C VAL A 109 0.11 -1.95 8.86
N LEU A 110 -0.27 -0.96 9.66
CA LEU A 110 0.31 0.39 9.61
C LEU A 110 1.37 0.55 10.71
N LEU A 111 2.50 1.15 10.34
CA LEU A 111 3.55 1.63 11.23
C LEU A 111 3.51 3.16 11.29
N GLY A 112 3.93 3.72 12.42
CA GLY A 112 3.91 5.17 12.65
C GLY A 112 2.56 5.71 13.10
N GLU A 113 2.47 7.03 13.19
CA GLU A 113 1.23 7.75 13.54
C GLU A 113 0.38 8.02 12.29
N GLU A 114 -0.88 8.41 12.47
CA GLU A 114 -1.90 8.49 11.40
C GLU A 114 -1.47 9.32 10.17
N HIS A 115 -0.71 10.41 10.39
CA HIS A 115 -0.29 11.32 9.31
C HIS A 115 0.96 10.83 8.57
N GLU A 116 1.73 9.93 9.19
CA GLU A 116 2.94 9.32 8.63
C GLU A 116 2.78 7.79 8.53
N ALA A 117 1.54 7.31 8.44
CA ALA A 117 1.24 5.89 8.48
C ALA A 117 1.84 5.20 7.26
N LYS A 118 2.77 4.28 7.50
CA LYS A 118 3.47 3.50 6.47
C LYS A 118 2.96 2.07 6.47
N LEU A 119 2.64 1.53 5.30
CA LEU A 119 2.22 0.13 5.16
C LEU A 119 3.41 -0.80 5.43
N ALA A 120 3.18 -1.83 6.23
CA ALA A 120 4.11 -2.92 6.45
C ALA A 120 3.41 -4.27 6.36
N ILE A 121 4.16 -5.28 5.95
CA ILE A 121 3.65 -6.63 5.67
C ILE A 121 4.41 -7.66 6.50
N THR A 122 3.71 -8.50 7.26
CA THR A 122 4.30 -9.74 7.77
C THR A 122 3.86 -10.90 6.90
N ALA A 123 4.78 -11.79 6.50
CA ALA A 123 4.46 -12.96 5.71
C ALA A 123 5.21 -14.19 6.24
N GLU A 124 4.48 -15.23 6.66
CA GLU A 124 5.10 -16.51 7.03
C GLU A 124 5.60 -17.26 5.80
N ILE A 125 6.79 -17.84 5.89
CA ILE A 125 7.38 -18.65 4.83
C ILE A 125 7.02 -20.13 5.02
N LYS A 126 6.65 -20.79 3.92
CA LYS A 126 6.41 -22.25 3.86
C LYS A 126 7.61 -23.02 4.42
N ARG A 127 7.32 -23.99 5.28
CA ARG A 127 8.34 -24.81 5.95
C ARG A 127 9.31 -25.50 4.99
N SER A 128 8.84 -25.90 3.81
CA SER A 128 9.64 -26.59 2.79
C SER A 128 10.64 -25.68 2.08
N LEU A 129 10.40 -24.36 2.05
CA LEU A 129 11.20 -23.41 1.26
C LEU A 129 12.11 -22.52 2.12
N ARG A 130 11.90 -22.47 3.45
CA ARG A 130 12.61 -21.55 4.36
C ARG A 130 14.15 -21.61 4.36
N TYR A 131 14.77 -22.71 3.93
CA TYR A 131 16.22 -22.91 4.01
C TYR A 131 16.98 -22.54 2.72
N ASN A 132 16.28 -22.54 1.58
CA ASN A 132 16.84 -22.23 0.26
C ASN A 132 15.98 -21.14 -0.40
N LEU A 133 15.83 -20.02 0.31
CA LEU A 133 15.02 -18.90 -0.12
C LEU A 133 15.89 -17.67 -0.30
N ASN A 134 15.78 -17.01 -1.44
CA ASN A 134 16.27 -15.66 -1.60
C ASN A 134 15.26 -14.70 -0.97
N HIS A 135 15.56 -14.17 0.22
CA HIS A 135 14.62 -13.32 0.94
C HIS A 135 14.33 -12.00 0.21
N GLU A 136 15.34 -11.42 -0.45
CA GLU A 136 15.19 -10.18 -1.21
C GLU A 136 14.22 -10.35 -2.38
N GLU A 137 14.31 -11.48 -3.09
CA GLU A 137 13.37 -11.81 -4.17
C GLU A 137 11.92 -11.87 -3.67
N VAL A 138 11.68 -12.48 -2.50
CA VAL A 138 10.34 -12.53 -1.90
C VAL A 138 9.86 -11.14 -1.50
N VAL A 139 10.71 -10.35 -0.86
CA VAL A 139 10.37 -8.97 -0.46
C VAL A 139 10.04 -8.13 -1.69
N GLN A 140 10.85 -8.22 -2.74
CA GLN A 140 10.61 -7.54 -4.00
C GLN A 140 9.27 -7.95 -4.61
N ALA A 141 8.98 -9.25 -4.71
CA ALA A 141 7.71 -9.74 -5.24
C ALA A 141 6.50 -9.21 -4.44
N ILE A 142 6.61 -9.16 -3.11
CA ILE A 142 5.58 -8.57 -2.23
C ILE A 142 5.37 -7.09 -2.54
N ARG A 143 6.45 -6.31 -2.61
CA ARG A 143 6.39 -4.86 -2.88
C ARG A 143 5.78 -4.60 -4.26
N GLU A 144 6.22 -5.31 -5.28
CA GLU A 144 5.73 -5.20 -6.66
C GLU A 144 4.24 -5.54 -6.76
N ALA A 145 3.80 -6.63 -6.12
CA ALA A 145 2.41 -7.04 -6.15
C ALA A 145 1.48 -6.02 -5.46
N VAL A 146 1.89 -5.50 -4.30
CA VAL A 146 1.11 -4.48 -3.58
C VAL A 146 1.08 -3.14 -4.32
N ALA A 147 2.21 -2.71 -4.89
CA ALA A 147 2.26 -1.50 -5.69
C ALA A 147 1.35 -1.59 -6.92
N ARG A 148 1.41 -2.71 -7.65
CA ARG A 148 0.63 -2.93 -8.87
C ARG A 148 -0.88 -2.96 -8.62
N GLU A 149 -1.33 -3.71 -7.62
CA GLU A 149 -2.77 -3.95 -7.40
C GLU A 149 -3.41 -2.88 -6.50
N HIS A 150 -2.67 -2.33 -5.53
CA HIS A 150 -3.21 -1.41 -4.52
C HIS A 150 -2.69 0.02 -4.64
N GLN A 151 -1.71 0.29 -5.52
CA GLN A 151 -1.04 1.59 -5.66
C GLN A 151 -0.47 2.08 -4.32
N LEU A 152 -0.05 1.13 -3.48
CA LEU A 152 0.51 1.37 -2.16
C LEU A 152 1.97 0.98 -2.12
N GLU A 153 2.74 1.80 -1.42
CA GLU A 153 4.13 1.51 -1.13
C GLU A 153 4.26 0.76 0.19
N VAL A 154 4.99 -0.35 0.17
CA VAL A 154 5.34 -1.12 1.37
C VAL A 154 6.68 -0.61 1.91
N ALA A 155 6.66 -0.08 3.14
CA ALA A 155 7.83 0.49 3.79
C ALA A 155 8.64 -0.52 4.62
N ALA A 156 8.03 -1.65 5.01
CA ALA A 156 8.72 -2.70 5.73
C ALA A 156 8.09 -4.07 5.47
N VAL A 157 8.91 -5.11 5.41
CA VAL A 157 8.47 -6.50 5.26
C VAL A 157 9.18 -7.37 6.29
N ALA A 158 8.41 -8.13 7.08
CA ALA A 158 8.93 -9.14 8.00
C ALA A 158 8.55 -10.53 7.49
N LEU A 159 9.54 -11.28 7.00
CA LEU A 159 9.35 -12.69 6.66
C LEU A 159 9.48 -13.51 7.94
N LEU A 160 8.46 -14.31 8.26
CA LEU A 160 8.38 -15.07 9.51
C LEU A 160 8.72 -16.56 9.27
N ASN A 161 9.31 -17.21 10.27
CA ASN A 161 9.44 -18.67 10.24
C ASN A 161 8.06 -19.34 10.33
N PRO A 162 7.93 -20.59 9.87
CA PRO A 162 6.71 -21.36 10.05
C PRO A 162 6.21 -21.32 11.50
N THR A 163 4.90 -21.17 11.68
CA THR A 163 4.20 -21.08 12.97
C THR A 163 4.47 -19.82 13.81
N GLN A 164 5.12 -18.80 13.25
CA GLN A 164 5.38 -17.54 13.96
C GLN A 164 4.32 -16.46 13.74
N THR A 165 3.44 -16.55 12.72
CA THR A 165 2.36 -15.56 12.57
C THR A 165 1.43 -15.59 13.79
N PRO A 166 1.30 -14.48 14.54
CA PRO A 166 0.41 -14.41 15.69
C PRO A 166 -1.05 -14.67 15.32
N ARG A 167 -1.67 -15.64 15.97
CA ARG A 167 -3.05 -16.07 15.71
C ARG A 167 -3.82 -16.32 16.99
N THR A 168 -5.12 -16.05 16.94
CA THR A 168 -6.06 -16.46 17.99
C THR A 168 -6.17 -17.99 18.03
N SER A 169 -6.75 -18.53 19.10
CA SER A 169 -7.08 -19.97 19.19
C SER A 169 -8.03 -20.44 18.09
N SER A 170 -8.78 -19.53 17.46
CA SER A 170 -9.64 -19.79 16.30
C SER A 170 -8.93 -19.65 14.95
N GLY A 171 -7.63 -19.38 14.94
CA GLY A 171 -6.81 -19.25 13.73
C GLY A 171 -6.84 -17.86 13.07
N LYS A 172 -7.52 -16.87 13.65
CA LYS A 172 -7.56 -15.50 13.10
C LYS A 172 -6.24 -14.78 13.35
N ILE A 173 -5.74 -14.07 12.36
CA ILE A 173 -4.52 -13.28 12.47
C ILE A 173 -4.70 -12.17 13.51
N GLN A 174 -3.76 -12.06 14.44
CA GLN A 174 -3.70 -10.98 15.42
C GLN A 174 -2.83 -9.85 14.87
N ARG A 175 -3.41 -9.02 13.98
CA ARG A 175 -2.69 -7.94 13.28
C ARG A 175 -1.95 -6.99 14.21
N TYR A 176 -2.51 -6.70 15.38
CA TYR A 176 -1.83 -5.85 16.36
C TYR A 176 -0.50 -6.44 16.83
N LEU A 177 -0.44 -7.76 17.09
CA LEU A 177 0.82 -8.45 17.42
C LEU A 177 1.74 -8.53 16.22
N CYS A 178 1.21 -8.69 15.01
CA CYS A 178 2.01 -8.68 13.78
C CYS A 178 2.70 -7.31 13.59
N ARG A 179 1.99 -6.22 13.90
CA ARG A 179 2.56 -4.87 13.92
C ARG A 179 3.67 -4.75 14.94
N ASP A 180 3.48 -5.30 16.14
CA ASP A 180 4.47 -5.25 17.21
C ASP A 180 5.78 -5.99 16.86
N ILE A 181 5.79 -6.91 15.89
CA ILE A 181 7.02 -7.55 15.39
C ILE A 181 8.01 -6.51 14.87
N PHE A 182 7.52 -5.48 14.18
CA PHE A 182 8.40 -4.44 13.61
C PHE A 182 9.06 -3.57 14.69
N THR A 183 8.47 -3.46 15.88
CA THR A 183 9.03 -2.63 16.96
C THR A 183 9.82 -3.46 17.97
N THR A 184 9.35 -4.67 18.25
CA THR A 184 9.92 -5.54 19.29
C THR A 184 10.89 -6.59 18.76
N ASN A 185 10.90 -6.83 17.45
CA ASN A 185 11.62 -7.94 16.81
C ASN A 185 11.24 -9.31 17.45
N SER A 186 9.98 -9.46 17.86
CA SER A 186 9.48 -10.64 18.57
C SER A 186 8.14 -11.13 18.00
N PRO A 187 8.05 -12.39 17.53
CA PRO A 187 9.16 -13.32 17.34
C PRO A 187 10.21 -12.77 16.36
N GLU A 188 11.45 -13.23 16.49
CA GLU A 188 12.52 -12.85 15.57
C GLU A 188 12.16 -13.30 14.15
N PRO A 189 12.01 -12.35 13.18
CA PRO A 189 11.73 -12.66 11.80
C PRO A 189 12.87 -13.49 11.18
N LEU A 190 12.53 -14.33 10.21
CA LEU A 190 13.51 -14.96 9.33
C LEU A 190 14.32 -13.91 8.55
N PHE A 191 13.63 -12.86 8.12
CA PHE A 191 14.23 -11.72 7.44
C PHE A 191 13.40 -10.48 7.69
N LEU A 192 14.05 -9.34 7.92
CA LEU A 192 13.40 -8.05 8.13
C LEU A 192 13.98 -7.04 7.14
N TRP A 193 13.16 -6.63 6.19
CA TRP A 193 13.48 -5.56 5.25
C TRP A 193 12.79 -4.27 5.67
N ARG A 194 13.50 -3.15 5.52
CA ARG A 194 12.98 -1.79 5.68
C ARG A 194 13.44 -0.95 4.51
N LYS A 195 12.55 -0.12 3.99
CA LYS A 195 12.95 0.93 3.05
C LYS A 195 13.97 1.83 3.73
N ALA A 196 15.09 2.09 3.07
CA ALA A 196 16.05 3.10 3.52
C ALA A 196 15.34 4.45 3.61
N GLU A 197 15.73 5.31 4.56
CA GLU A 197 15.33 6.71 4.59
C GLU A 197 16.54 7.54 4.15
N ARG A 198 16.61 7.94 2.88
CA ARG A 198 17.51 9.01 2.45
C ARG A 198 16.85 10.34 2.79
N PRO A 199 17.60 11.29 3.37
CA PRO A 199 17.19 12.68 3.36
C PRO A 199 16.90 13.07 1.90
N LEU A 200 15.76 13.72 1.65
CA LEU A 200 15.53 14.44 0.41
C LEU A 200 16.76 15.34 0.20
N ALA A 201 17.56 15.03 -0.82
CA ALA A 201 18.59 15.97 -1.26
C ALA A 201 17.86 17.27 -1.60
N SER A 202 18.27 18.36 -0.96
CA SER A 202 17.78 19.70 -1.26
C SER A 202 17.95 19.94 -2.75
N ALA A 203 16.85 20.25 -3.42
CA ALA A 203 16.76 20.57 -4.85
C ALA A 203 17.39 21.94 -5.19
N ASP A 204 18.59 22.20 -4.67
CA ASP A 204 19.34 23.44 -4.82
C ASP A 204 20.76 23.14 -5.33
N GLU A 205 20.88 22.37 -6.42
CA GLU A 205 22.06 22.48 -7.28
C GLU A 205 21.65 23.05 -8.63
N PRO A 206 22.26 24.16 -9.07
CA PRO A 206 21.90 24.79 -10.33
C PRO A 206 22.26 23.88 -11.51
N ALA A 207 21.30 23.69 -12.40
CA ALA A 207 21.49 23.02 -13.69
C ALA A 207 22.73 23.60 -14.40
N GLN A 208 23.73 22.76 -14.60
CA GLN A 208 24.86 23.09 -15.46
C GLN A 208 24.38 22.97 -16.91
N GLU A 209 24.47 24.06 -17.66
CA GLU A 209 24.32 24.08 -19.12
C GLU A 209 25.36 23.12 -19.73
N ASN A 210 24.98 21.87 -19.93
CA ASN A 210 25.75 20.90 -20.68
C ASN A 210 25.31 20.97 -22.14
N ASP A 211 25.99 21.83 -22.90
CA ASP A 211 26.00 21.85 -24.36
C ASP A 211 26.76 20.61 -24.91
N ASN A 212 26.25 19.43 -24.57
CA ASN A 212 26.80 18.17 -25.03
C ASN A 212 25.64 17.23 -25.33
N ARG A 213 25.54 16.84 -26.62
CA ARG A 213 24.55 15.90 -27.16
C ARG A 213 24.30 14.74 -26.18
N LEU A 214 23.14 14.72 -25.53
CA LEU A 214 22.71 13.61 -24.66
C LEU A 214 22.56 12.35 -25.50
N THR A 215 23.48 11.41 -25.35
CA THR A 215 23.33 10.07 -25.92
C THR A 215 22.29 9.28 -25.11
N PRO A 216 21.59 8.28 -25.69
CA PRO A 216 20.66 7.44 -24.93
C PRO A 216 21.28 6.79 -23.70
N GLN A 217 22.59 6.50 -23.74
CA GLN A 217 23.33 5.89 -22.63
C GLN A 217 23.62 6.89 -21.50
N GLN A 218 23.87 8.15 -21.83
CA GLN A 218 24.02 9.22 -20.83
C GLN A 218 22.68 9.55 -20.20
N LEU A 219 21.63 9.73 -21.01
CA LEU A 219 20.27 9.96 -20.50
C LEU A 219 19.81 8.81 -19.62
N LEU A 220 20.08 7.55 -20.01
CA LEU A 220 19.76 6.40 -19.17
C LEU A 220 20.49 6.45 -17.81
N HIS A 221 21.76 6.84 -17.80
CA HIS A 221 22.52 6.96 -16.55
C HIS A 221 21.95 8.08 -15.67
N GLU A 222 21.72 9.27 -16.25
CA GLU A 222 21.19 10.43 -15.53
C GLU A 222 19.79 10.16 -14.97
N LEU A 223 18.87 9.63 -15.78
CA LEU A 223 17.53 9.25 -15.33
C LEU A 223 17.59 8.16 -14.24
N ARG A 224 18.50 7.19 -14.33
CA ARG A 224 18.67 6.18 -13.29
C ARG A 224 19.08 6.81 -11.97
N GLU A 225 20.03 7.74 -11.98
CA GLU A 225 20.47 8.46 -10.77
C GLU A 225 19.32 9.30 -10.19
N GLU A 226 18.59 10.04 -11.02
CA GLU A 226 17.43 10.83 -10.60
C GLU A 226 16.32 9.95 -10.01
N PHE A 227 15.97 8.83 -10.66
CA PHE A 227 14.98 7.90 -10.13
C PHE A 227 15.47 7.24 -8.84
N ALA A 228 16.74 6.86 -8.73
CA ALA A 228 17.31 6.28 -7.51
C ALA A 228 17.24 7.26 -6.34
N LEU A 229 17.52 8.53 -6.61
CA LEU A 229 17.39 9.60 -5.63
C LEU A 229 15.92 9.77 -5.20
N PHE A 230 15.01 9.85 -6.17
CA PHE A 230 13.58 10.07 -5.94
C PHE A 230 12.90 8.90 -5.21
N LEU A 231 13.23 7.68 -5.60
CA LEU A 231 12.73 6.43 -5.01
C LEU A 231 13.44 6.08 -3.71
N ASN A 232 14.58 6.72 -3.46
CA ASN A 232 15.42 6.49 -2.30
C ASN A 232 15.85 5.00 -2.22
N VAL A 233 16.49 4.57 -3.31
CA VAL A 233 17.13 3.27 -3.54
C VAL A 233 18.51 3.50 -4.15
N GLU A 234 19.41 2.52 -4.09
CA GLU A 234 20.69 2.61 -4.82
C GLU A 234 20.44 2.53 -6.35
N PRO A 235 21.21 3.24 -7.19
CA PRO A 235 21.04 3.15 -8.65
C PRO A 235 21.14 1.72 -9.19
N GLU A 236 21.96 0.87 -8.57
CA GLU A 236 22.13 -0.54 -8.94
C GLU A 236 20.91 -1.41 -8.61
N GLU A 237 20.02 -0.96 -7.72
CA GLU A 237 18.77 -1.66 -7.40
C GLU A 237 17.68 -1.44 -8.46
N ILE A 238 17.86 -0.46 -9.36
CA ILE A 238 16.93 -0.17 -10.44
C ILE A 238 17.22 -1.10 -11.62
N ASP A 239 16.39 -2.13 -11.76
CA ASP A 239 16.32 -2.92 -12.98
C ASP A 239 15.57 -2.14 -14.07
N ASN A 240 16.30 -1.74 -15.10
CA ASN A 240 15.77 -0.90 -16.17
C ASN A 240 14.60 -1.53 -16.94
N SER A 241 14.48 -2.86 -16.91
CA SER A 241 13.44 -3.61 -17.62
C SER A 241 12.15 -3.72 -16.83
N LYS A 242 12.16 -3.27 -15.56
CA LYS A 242 10.99 -3.29 -14.69
C LYS A 242 10.28 -1.94 -14.68
N PRO A 243 8.95 -1.94 -14.55
CA PRO A 243 8.18 -0.71 -14.42
C PRO A 243 8.53 0.06 -13.15
N LEU A 244 8.46 1.40 -13.18
CA LEU A 244 8.88 2.23 -12.05
C LEU A 244 8.07 2.02 -10.75
N TYR A 245 6.81 1.59 -10.85
CA TYR A 245 6.01 1.26 -9.65
C TYR A 245 6.59 0.07 -8.87
N ALA A 246 7.35 -0.83 -9.52
CA ALA A 246 8.02 -1.96 -8.89
C ALA A 246 8.98 -1.51 -7.77
N PHE A 247 9.52 -0.30 -7.93
CA PHE A 247 10.48 0.29 -7.00
C PHE A 247 9.83 1.24 -5.98
N GLY A 248 8.51 1.42 -6.04
CA GLY A 248 7.74 2.25 -5.12
C GLY A 248 7.31 3.60 -5.67
N LEU A 249 7.40 3.83 -7.00
CA LEU A 249 6.83 5.05 -7.60
C LEU A 249 5.30 4.99 -7.57
N GLY A 250 4.68 5.74 -6.66
CA GLY A 250 3.23 5.97 -6.67
C GLY A 250 2.84 7.18 -7.50
N SER A 251 1.54 7.41 -7.71
CA SER A 251 1.00 8.50 -8.54
C SER A 251 1.49 9.91 -8.16
N ILE A 252 1.63 10.19 -6.85
CA ILE A 252 2.16 11.48 -6.37
C ILE A 252 3.65 11.61 -6.71
N GLY A 253 4.39 10.50 -6.57
CA GLY A 253 5.80 10.44 -6.92
C GLY A 253 6.00 10.68 -8.41
N ALA A 254 5.19 10.03 -9.25
CA ALA A 254 5.22 10.20 -10.70
C ALA A 254 5.00 11.65 -11.14
N ILE A 255 4.06 12.38 -10.53
CA ILE A 255 3.83 13.80 -10.85
C ILE A 255 5.01 14.69 -10.44
N ALA A 256 5.55 14.48 -9.24
CA ALA A 256 6.68 15.26 -8.75
C ALA A 256 7.96 14.99 -9.58
N LEU A 257 8.14 13.75 -9.99
CA LEU A 257 9.20 13.31 -10.87
C LEU A 257 9.07 13.88 -12.29
N GLN A 258 7.86 13.84 -12.87
CA GLN A 258 7.57 14.52 -14.13
C GLN A 258 7.95 16.01 -14.04
N THR A 259 7.51 16.69 -12.97
CA THR A 259 7.79 18.12 -12.77
C THR A 259 9.29 18.39 -12.70
N HIS A 260 10.03 17.51 -12.03
CA HIS A 260 11.50 17.59 -11.95
C HIS A 260 12.13 17.44 -13.34
N LEU A 261 11.76 16.40 -14.08
CA LEU A 261 12.30 16.13 -15.42
C LEU A 261 11.95 17.22 -16.44
N GLU A 262 10.71 17.72 -16.44
CA GLU A 262 10.31 18.84 -17.31
C GLU A 262 11.16 20.08 -17.04
N THR A 263 11.52 20.33 -15.77
CA THR A 263 12.37 21.47 -15.39
C THR A 263 13.84 21.24 -15.76
N THR A 264 14.35 20.02 -15.57
CA THR A 264 15.76 19.67 -15.83
C THR A 264 16.08 19.69 -17.32
N TYR A 265 15.20 19.12 -18.15
CA TYR A 265 15.43 18.97 -19.60
C TYR A 265 14.75 20.06 -20.45
N ASP A 266 14.01 20.99 -19.84
CA ASP A 266 13.17 22.00 -20.52
C ASP A 266 12.22 21.39 -21.56
N LEU A 267 11.60 20.26 -21.20
CA LEU A 267 10.68 19.50 -22.04
C LEU A 267 9.26 19.49 -21.46
N LYS A 268 8.27 19.24 -22.33
CA LYS A 268 6.93 18.84 -21.89
C LYS A 268 6.80 17.34 -21.96
N ILE A 269 6.73 16.69 -20.80
CA ILE A 269 6.68 15.24 -20.70
C ILE A 269 5.24 14.85 -20.36
N PRO A 270 4.56 14.04 -21.19
CA PRO A 270 3.20 13.63 -20.90
C PRO A 270 3.17 12.74 -19.65
N VAL A 271 2.33 13.14 -18.68
CA VAL A 271 2.30 12.52 -17.34
C VAL A 271 2.10 11.00 -17.38
N ASN A 272 1.30 10.48 -18.32
CA ASN A 272 1.00 9.05 -18.46
C ASN A 272 2.24 8.18 -18.73
N MET A 273 3.34 8.78 -19.23
CA MET A 273 4.64 8.11 -19.36
C MET A 273 5.13 7.46 -18.06
N PHE A 274 4.70 7.96 -16.90
CA PHE A 274 5.08 7.44 -15.59
C PHE A 274 3.98 6.62 -14.90
N PHE A 275 2.82 6.46 -15.54
CA PHE A 275 1.65 5.75 -15.01
C PHE A 275 1.37 4.45 -15.75
N ASP A 276 1.83 4.35 -16.99
CA ASP A 276 1.82 3.11 -17.76
C ASP A 276 2.91 2.15 -17.23
N ASP A 277 2.83 0.84 -17.55
CA ASP A 277 3.81 -0.18 -17.14
C ASP A 277 5.21 0.02 -17.80
N LEU A 278 5.57 1.26 -18.10
CA LEU A 278 6.81 1.66 -18.75
C LEU A 278 7.99 1.45 -17.83
N CYS A 279 9.00 0.80 -18.38
CA CYS A 279 10.29 0.60 -17.73
C CYS A 279 11.25 1.75 -18.07
N LEU A 280 12.38 1.82 -17.35
CA LEU A 280 13.35 2.90 -17.53
C LEU A 280 13.91 2.94 -18.97
N ASP A 281 14.13 1.79 -19.59
CA ASP A 281 14.62 1.73 -20.97
C ASP A 281 13.60 2.33 -21.95
N GLU A 282 12.30 2.16 -21.72
CA GLU A 282 11.23 2.72 -22.55
C GLU A 282 11.06 4.23 -22.32
N ILE A 283 11.18 4.69 -21.07
CA ILE A 283 11.15 6.12 -20.72
C ILE A 283 12.29 6.88 -21.39
N VAL A 284 13.50 6.30 -21.43
CA VAL A 284 14.63 6.89 -22.18
C VAL A 284 14.29 7.05 -23.64
N VAL A 285 13.68 6.05 -24.27
CA VAL A 285 13.29 6.11 -25.69
C VAL A 285 12.26 7.21 -25.94
N GLU A 286 11.25 7.34 -25.08
CA GLU A 286 10.23 8.37 -25.21
C GLU A 286 10.79 9.78 -25.00
N ILE A 287 11.63 9.99 -23.97
CA ILE A 287 12.27 11.29 -23.74
C ILE A 287 13.21 11.66 -24.89
N MET A 288 13.95 10.69 -25.45
CA MET A 288 14.78 10.92 -26.64
C MET A 288 13.97 11.37 -27.87
N GLN A 289 12.70 10.97 -28.00
CA GLN A 289 11.81 11.43 -29.08
C GLN A 289 11.27 12.85 -28.85
N LEU A 290 11.23 13.30 -27.59
CA LEU A 290 10.75 14.63 -27.22
C LEU A 290 11.86 15.69 -27.27
N LEU A 291 13.13 15.27 -27.21
CA LEU A 291 14.27 16.15 -27.39
C LEU A 291 14.25 16.75 -28.82
N PRO A 292 14.49 18.06 -28.97
CA PRO A 292 14.52 18.69 -30.28
C PRO A 292 15.60 18.06 -31.17
N GLU A 293 15.25 17.72 -32.42
CA GLU A 293 16.25 17.32 -33.43
C GLU A 293 17.26 18.46 -33.62
N PRO A 294 18.55 18.15 -33.86
CA PRO A 294 19.54 19.19 -34.10
C PRO A 294 19.11 20.02 -35.32
N GLU A 295 19.21 21.35 -35.20
CA GLU A 295 19.27 22.20 -36.39
C GLU A 295 20.45 21.68 -37.24
N THR A 296 20.11 21.00 -38.34
CA THR A 296 21.08 20.74 -39.39
C THR A 296 21.42 22.11 -39.96
N ASP A 297 22.59 22.65 -39.60
CA ASP A 297 23.25 23.71 -40.37
C ASP A 297 23.57 23.18 -41.77
N GLU A 298 22.53 22.99 -42.58
CA GLU A 298 22.59 23.10 -44.03
C GLU A 298 22.18 24.53 -44.36
N ASP A 299 23.15 25.44 -44.44
CA ASP A 299 23.22 26.40 -45.55
C ASP A 299 24.49 27.28 -45.48
N TRP A 300 25.43 26.95 -46.39
CA TRP A 300 26.43 27.77 -47.13
C TRP A 300 27.50 28.60 -46.40
#